data_AF-A0AA91GSZ6-F1
#
_entry.id   AF-A0AA91GSZ6-F1
#
_cell.length_a   1.000
_cell.length_b   1.000
_cell.length_c   1.000
_cell.angle_alpha   90.00
_cell.angle_beta   90.00
_cell.angle_gamma   90.00
#
_symmetry.space_group_name_H-M   'P 1'
#
loop_
_entity.id
_entity.type
_entity.pdbx_description
1 polymer ?
#
loop_
_entity_poly.entity_id
_entity_poly.type
_entity_poly.pdbx_seq_one_letter_code
_entity_poly.pdbx_strand_id
1 'polypeptide(L)'
;MDLNHNIELDSTKVFRDLQDKFENNLRFSLLENLEKLSQVELKARAFAILGQILRESPNLSRSHKEITAIFDELFTDVVISIYLAGCSLDKPAQTLLRRVLELGIAVIYLWNMPHHFWGWKCHDKDLNFNEMVECLNSASYKSFVASENTNFSDNSLFDINEAKKIYRNLSNTIHGKISTFESVLPERFTYNKPDWEEHLELVIRVQNLLLQLWKHRFNDVFQELEKRMPSIARI
;
A
#
# COMPACT_ATOMS: atom_id res chain seq x y z
N MET A 1 -6.43 32.53 48.65
CA MET A 1 -6.65 31.28 47.91
C MET A 1 -5.36 30.99 47.19
N ASP A 2 -4.60 30.04 47.73
CA ASP A 2 -3.29 29.63 47.22
C ASP A 2 -3.44 28.97 45.85
N LEU A 3 -2.95 29.65 44.80
CA LEU A 3 -2.66 29.06 43.50
C LEU A 3 -1.24 28.48 43.53
N ASN A 4 -1.00 27.54 44.45
CA ASN A 4 0.19 26.69 44.44
C ASN A 4 -0.25 25.25 44.21
N HIS A 5 -0.67 24.96 42.98
CA HIS A 5 -0.56 23.61 42.45
C HIS A 5 0.76 23.55 41.69
N ASN A 6 1.77 22.99 42.35
CA ASN A 6 2.88 22.36 41.65
C ASN A 6 2.27 21.27 40.77
N ILE A 7 1.93 21.61 39.53
CA ILE A 7 1.67 20.63 38.50
C ILE A 7 3.04 20.01 38.23
N GLU A 8 3.31 18.86 38.82
CA GLU A 8 4.35 17.97 38.31
C GLU A 8 3.98 17.65 36.86
N LEU A 9 4.57 18.40 35.94
CA LEU A 9 4.49 18.15 34.51
C LEU A 9 5.33 16.91 34.23
N ASP A 10 4.75 15.74 34.48
CA ASP A 10 5.28 14.50 33.96
C ASP A 10 5.19 14.54 32.43
N SER A 11 6.30 14.89 31.80
CA SER A 11 6.45 14.98 30.34
C SER A 11 6.21 13.64 29.64
N THR A 12 6.23 12.52 30.38
CA THR A 12 5.96 11.20 29.83
C THR A 12 4.48 10.82 29.85
N LYS A 13 3.66 11.52 30.64
CA LYS A 13 2.25 11.16 30.87
C LYS A 13 1.46 11.08 29.57
N VAL A 14 1.58 12.08 28.70
CA VAL A 14 0.85 12.11 27.43
C VAL A 14 1.19 10.92 26.53
N PHE A 15 2.45 10.47 26.53
CA PHE A 15 2.88 9.33 25.72
C PHE A 15 2.38 8.01 26.30
N ARG A 16 2.33 7.88 27.63
CA ARG A 16 1.74 6.71 28.30
C ARG A 16 0.24 6.63 28.08
N ASP A 17 -0.47 7.75 28.25
CA ASP A 17 -1.92 7.83 28.01
C ASP A 17 -2.27 7.46 26.55
N LEU A 18 -1.44 7.90 25.58
CA LEU A 18 -1.59 7.52 24.18
C LEU A 18 -1.29 6.03 23.94
N GLN A 19 -0.23 5.50 24.54
CA GLN A 19 0.12 4.09 24.41
C GLN A 19 -1.01 3.18 24.91
N ASP A 20 -1.54 3.45 26.10
CA ASP A 20 -2.65 2.70 26.67
C ASP A 20 -3.89 2.77 25.77
N LYS A 21 -4.13 3.94 25.15
CA LYS A 21 -5.23 4.13 24.22
C LYS A 21 -5.05 3.32 22.93
N PHE A 22 -3.87 3.40 22.30
CA PHE A 22 -3.57 2.68 21.06
C PHE A 22 -3.61 1.16 21.26
N GLU A 23 -3.12 0.65 22.39
CA GLU A 23 -3.19 -0.77 22.72
C GLU A 23 -4.65 -1.25 22.85
N ASN A 24 -5.50 -0.47 23.51
CA ASN A 24 -6.92 -0.77 23.62
C ASN A 24 -7.63 -0.75 22.26
N ASN A 25 -7.36 0.25 21.42
CA ASN A 25 -7.92 0.33 20.07
C ASN A 25 -7.52 -0.88 19.22
N LEU A 26 -6.22 -1.21 19.22
CA LEU A 26 -5.70 -2.34 18.46
C LEU A 26 -6.38 -3.64 18.89
N ARG A 27 -6.55 -3.85 20.20
CA ARG A 27 -7.25 -5.02 20.72
C ARG A 27 -8.68 -5.09 20.20
N PHE A 28 -9.42 -3.99 20.14
CA PHE A 28 -10.78 -3.98 19.59
C PHE A 28 -10.79 -4.26 18.09
N SER A 29 -9.91 -3.60 17.32
CA SER A 29 -9.78 -3.80 15.87
C SER A 29 -9.47 -5.25 15.51
N LEU A 30 -8.62 -5.93 16.30
CA LEU A 30 -8.23 -7.33 16.07
C LEU A 30 -9.27 -8.37 16.49
N LEU A 31 -10.34 -7.98 17.20
CA LEU A 31 -11.45 -8.88 17.55
C LEU A 31 -12.57 -8.85 16.52
N GLU A 32 -12.54 -7.89 15.59
CA GLU A 32 -13.60 -7.62 14.61
C GLU A 32 -13.08 -7.85 13.18
N ASN A 33 -13.98 -8.24 12.26
CA ASN A 33 -13.68 -8.38 10.83
C ASN A 33 -12.47 -9.26 10.48
N LEU A 34 -12.27 -10.34 11.25
CA LEU A 34 -11.18 -11.30 11.09
C LEU A 34 -11.05 -11.85 9.67
N GLU A 35 -12.17 -12.03 8.95
CA GLU A 35 -12.18 -12.48 7.56
C GLU A 35 -11.51 -11.47 6.63
N LYS A 36 -11.91 -10.18 6.69
CA LYS A 36 -11.28 -9.12 5.88
C LYS A 36 -9.82 -8.92 6.27
N LEU A 37 -9.50 -8.95 7.56
CA LEU A 37 -8.12 -8.85 8.03
C LEU A 37 -7.27 -10.01 7.48
N SER A 38 -7.79 -11.25 7.51
CA SER A 38 -7.11 -12.42 6.94
C SER A 38 -6.92 -12.30 5.44
N GLN A 39 -7.91 -11.78 4.71
CA GLN A 39 -7.80 -11.52 3.27
C GLN A 39 -6.71 -10.49 2.96
N VAL A 40 -6.69 -9.38 3.69
CA VAL A 40 -5.70 -8.33 3.53
C VAL A 40 -4.29 -8.86 3.80
N GLU A 41 -4.13 -9.58 4.91
CA GLU A 41 -2.85 -10.17 5.31
C GLU A 41 -2.34 -11.16 4.26
N LEU A 42 -3.23 -12.02 3.76
CA LEU A 42 -2.90 -13.01 2.75
C LEU A 42 -2.47 -12.35 1.42
N LYS A 43 -3.18 -11.32 0.97
CA LYS A 43 -2.80 -10.53 -0.22
C LYS A 43 -1.49 -9.76 0.02
N ALA A 44 -1.20 -9.31 1.24
CA ALA A 44 0.07 -8.66 1.56
C ALA A 44 1.23 -9.65 1.46
N ARG A 45 1.09 -10.88 1.99
CA ARG A 45 2.11 -11.94 1.83
C ARG A 45 2.39 -12.26 0.37
N ALA A 46 1.37 -12.23 -0.48
CA ALA A 46 1.54 -12.44 -1.92
C ALA A 46 2.51 -11.42 -2.54
N PHE A 47 2.59 -10.19 -2.02
CA PHE A 47 3.54 -9.19 -2.51
C PHE A 47 4.99 -9.67 -2.30
N ALA A 48 5.35 -10.03 -1.07
CA ALA A 48 6.69 -10.51 -0.73
C ALA A 48 7.06 -11.78 -1.52
N ILE A 49 6.11 -12.70 -1.68
CA ILE A 49 6.33 -13.95 -2.42
C ILE A 49 6.51 -13.70 -3.92
N LEU A 50 5.76 -12.77 -4.53
CA LEU A 50 6.02 -12.33 -5.91
C LEU A 50 7.43 -11.77 -6.07
N GLY A 51 7.88 -10.93 -5.13
CA GLY A 51 9.25 -10.41 -5.11
C GLY A 51 10.30 -11.53 -5.02
N GLN A 52 10.05 -12.55 -4.20
CA GLN A 52 10.91 -13.73 -4.10
C GLN A 52 10.97 -14.52 -5.42
N ILE A 53 9.83 -14.83 -6.02
CA ILE A 53 9.79 -15.56 -7.30
C ILE A 53 10.53 -14.79 -8.39
N LEU A 54 10.32 -13.47 -8.47
CA LEU A 54 11.05 -12.61 -9.40
C LEU A 54 12.56 -12.69 -9.17
N ARG A 55 13.04 -12.63 -7.92
CA ARG A 55 14.48 -12.75 -7.57
C ARG A 55 15.12 -14.05 -8.02
N GLU A 56 14.34 -15.13 -8.04
CA GLU A 56 14.79 -16.46 -8.47
C GLU A 56 14.90 -16.57 -10.00
N SER A 57 14.42 -15.58 -10.75
CA SER A 57 14.45 -15.60 -12.22
C SER A 57 15.88 -15.53 -12.76
N PRO A 58 16.24 -16.38 -13.74
CA PRO A 58 17.56 -16.34 -14.34
C PRO A 58 17.76 -15.02 -15.10
N ASN A 59 19.01 -14.53 -15.14
CA ASN A 59 19.42 -13.38 -15.96
C ASN A 59 18.79 -12.01 -15.60
N LEU A 60 18.39 -11.78 -14.35
CA LEU A 60 17.99 -10.43 -13.94
C LEU A 60 19.13 -9.42 -14.09
N SER A 61 18.81 -8.27 -14.71
CA SER A 61 19.71 -7.12 -14.72
C SER A 61 19.93 -6.58 -13.31
N ARG A 62 20.96 -5.74 -13.12
CA ARG A 62 21.20 -5.09 -11.83
C ARG A 62 20.00 -4.28 -11.36
N SER A 63 19.37 -3.52 -12.25
CA SER A 63 18.16 -2.74 -11.94
C SER A 63 17.01 -3.62 -11.50
N HIS A 64 16.77 -4.75 -12.20
CA HIS A 64 15.71 -5.68 -11.83
C HIS A 64 15.90 -6.28 -10.45
N LYS A 65 17.12 -6.70 -10.10
CA LYS A 65 17.43 -7.23 -8.76
C LYS A 65 17.08 -6.23 -7.66
N GLU A 66 17.43 -4.96 -7.85
CA GLU A 66 17.11 -3.93 -6.86
C GLU A 66 15.61 -3.61 -6.82
N ILE A 67 14.92 -3.58 -7.97
CA ILE A 67 13.47 -3.37 -8.03
C ILE A 67 12.71 -4.47 -7.27
N THR A 68 13.17 -5.73 -7.28
CA THR A 68 12.50 -6.79 -6.52
C THR A 68 12.46 -6.56 -5.01
N ALA A 69 13.39 -5.76 -4.45
CA ALA A 69 13.37 -5.42 -3.02
C ALA A 69 12.16 -4.54 -2.65
N ILE A 70 11.57 -3.82 -3.61
CA ILE A 70 10.38 -3.01 -3.39
C ILE A 70 9.20 -3.86 -2.90
N PHE A 71 9.10 -5.14 -3.28
CA PHE A 71 8.02 -6.01 -2.82
C PHE A 71 8.03 -6.27 -1.31
N ASP A 72 9.20 -6.37 -0.69
CA ASP A 72 9.32 -6.54 0.76
C ASP A 72 8.94 -5.24 1.50
N GLU A 73 9.27 -4.09 0.91
CA GLU A 73 8.82 -2.77 1.38
C GLU A 73 7.29 -2.63 1.27
N LEU A 74 6.69 -3.06 0.16
CA LEU A 74 5.24 -3.01 -0.04
C LEU A 74 4.51 -3.88 1.00
N PHE A 75 5.02 -5.08 1.29
CA PHE A 75 4.48 -5.92 2.36
C PHE A 75 4.55 -5.21 3.71
N THR A 76 5.71 -4.65 4.04
CA THR A 76 5.95 -3.94 5.31
C THR A 76 5.03 -2.74 5.44
N ASP A 77 4.92 -1.89 4.41
CA ASP A 77 4.07 -0.71 4.41
C ASP A 77 2.58 -1.06 4.55
N VAL A 78 2.12 -2.16 3.93
CA VAL A 78 0.74 -2.65 4.12
C VAL A 78 0.51 -3.07 5.57
N VAL A 79 1.40 -3.88 6.14
CA VAL A 79 1.27 -4.36 7.53
C VAL A 79 1.28 -3.20 8.52
N ILE A 80 2.18 -2.23 8.35
CA ILE A 80 2.24 -1.04 9.22
C ILE A 80 1.00 -0.17 9.01
N SER A 81 0.51 0.00 7.78
CA SER A 81 -0.73 0.73 7.50
C SER A 81 -1.92 0.13 8.27
N ILE A 82 -2.07 -1.19 8.26
CA ILE A 82 -3.12 -1.89 9.00
C ILE A 82 -2.93 -1.72 10.51
N TYR A 83 -1.70 -1.86 11.01
CA TYR A 83 -1.40 -1.66 12.43
C TYR A 83 -1.77 -0.25 12.90
N LEU A 84 -1.39 0.78 12.14
CA LEU A 84 -1.70 2.17 12.45
C LEU A 84 -3.20 2.43 12.44
N ALA A 85 -3.93 1.94 11.44
CA ALA A 85 -5.39 2.03 11.42
C ALA A 85 -6.03 1.27 12.59
N GLY A 86 -5.47 0.11 12.96
CA GLY A 86 -5.89 -0.66 14.14
C GLY A 86 -5.77 0.14 15.44
N CYS A 87 -4.75 0.99 15.54
CA CYS A 87 -4.54 1.93 16.64
C CYS A 87 -5.40 3.22 16.53
N SER A 88 -6.26 3.36 15.51
CA SER A 88 -7.03 4.57 15.18
C SER A 88 -6.13 5.77 14.81
N LEU A 89 -5.06 5.49 14.08
CA LEU A 89 -4.14 6.45 13.47
C LEU A 89 -4.34 6.47 11.95
N ASP A 90 -5.51 6.94 11.51
CA ASP A 90 -5.95 6.81 10.12
C ASP A 90 -5.11 7.61 9.13
N LYS A 91 -4.70 8.84 9.49
CA LYS A 91 -3.88 9.68 8.59
C LYS A 91 -2.50 9.06 8.31
N PRO A 92 -1.74 8.64 9.34
CA PRO A 92 -0.52 7.86 9.12
C PRO A 92 -0.75 6.57 8.31
N ALA A 93 -1.81 5.82 8.62
CA ALA A 93 -2.15 4.58 7.91
C ALA A 93 -2.39 4.82 6.41
N GLN A 94 -3.17 5.85 6.07
CA GLN A 94 -3.45 6.23 4.68
C GLN A 94 -2.21 6.79 3.95
N THR A 95 -1.30 7.44 4.67
CA THR A 95 -0.03 7.92 4.09
C THR A 95 0.83 6.75 3.61
N LEU A 96 0.94 5.70 4.43
CA LEU A 96 1.63 4.46 4.01
C LEU A 96 0.89 3.77 2.87
N LEU A 97 -0.44 3.70 2.91
CA LEU A 97 -1.20 3.08 1.83
C LEU A 97 -1.05 3.82 0.49
N ARG A 98 -0.86 5.14 0.52
CA ARG A 98 -0.51 5.93 -0.68
C ARG A 98 0.83 5.49 -1.26
N ARG A 99 1.84 5.35 -0.39
CA ARG A 99 3.17 4.86 -0.77
C ARG A 99 3.08 3.45 -1.37
N VAL A 100 2.27 2.55 -0.79
CA VAL A 100 2.02 1.21 -1.34
C VAL A 100 1.48 1.28 -2.77
N LEU A 101 0.47 2.12 -3.01
CA LEU A 101 -0.11 2.27 -4.35
C LEU A 101 0.91 2.85 -5.35
N GLU A 102 1.63 3.91 -4.98
CA GLU A 102 2.65 4.55 -5.83
C GLU A 102 3.78 3.59 -6.16
N LEU A 103 4.39 2.96 -5.14
CA LEU A 103 5.51 2.04 -5.33
C LEU A 103 5.08 0.76 -6.05
N GLY A 104 3.87 0.24 -5.78
CA GLY A 104 3.38 -0.96 -6.43
C GLY A 104 3.19 -0.79 -7.93
N ILE A 105 2.73 0.39 -8.37
CA ILE A 105 2.70 0.78 -9.79
C ILE A 105 4.11 1.03 -10.32
N ALA A 106 4.96 1.69 -9.53
CA ALA A 106 6.34 1.98 -9.89
C ALA A 106 7.17 0.73 -10.19
N VAL A 107 6.90 -0.40 -9.51
CA VAL A 107 7.57 -1.67 -9.81
C VAL A 107 7.51 -1.98 -11.30
N ILE A 108 6.33 -1.93 -11.92
CA ILE A 108 6.17 -2.25 -13.34
C ILE A 108 6.79 -1.17 -14.23
N TYR A 109 6.57 0.09 -13.88
CA TYR A 109 7.09 1.22 -14.63
C TYR A 109 8.63 1.18 -14.71
N LEU A 110 9.29 1.05 -13.55
CA LEU A 110 10.74 0.97 -13.42
C LEU A 110 11.31 -0.32 -14.01
N TRP A 111 10.59 -1.44 -13.90
CA TRP A 111 11.02 -2.73 -14.45
C TRP A 111 11.25 -2.66 -15.96
N ASN A 112 10.39 -1.93 -16.67
CA ASN A 112 10.46 -1.80 -18.12
C ASN A 112 11.19 -0.54 -18.57
N MET A 113 11.54 0.36 -17.65
CA MET A 113 12.24 1.62 -17.94
C MET A 113 13.49 1.81 -17.08
N PRO A 114 14.59 1.08 -17.36
CA PRO A 114 15.81 1.14 -16.53
C PRO A 114 16.40 2.55 -16.39
N HIS A 115 16.26 3.40 -17.41
CA HIS A 115 16.74 4.78 -17.35
C HIS A 115 15.94 5.66 -16.37
N HIS A 116 14.64 5.39 -16.19
CA HIS A 116 13.86 6.04 -15.12
C HIS A 116 14.28 5.52 -13.74
N PHE A 117 14.57 4.23 -13.61
CA PHE A 117 15.12 3.67 -12.36
C PHE A 117 16.43 4.35 -11.96
N TRP A 118 17.39 4.48 -12.88
CA TRP A 118 18.65 5.16 -12.58
C TRP A 118 18.48 6.66 -12.36
N GLY A 119 17.53 7.30 -13.04
CA GLY A 119 17.14 8.68 -12.76
C GLY A 119 16.64 8.87 -11.33
N TRP A 120 15.75 8.01 -10.88
CA TRP A 120 15.22 8.02 -9.52
C TRP A 120 16.29 7.70 -8.48
N LYS A 121 17.11 6.68 -8.74
CA LYS A 121 18.15 6.21 -7.79
C LYS A 121 19.34 7.15 -7.65
N CYS A 122 19.80 7.75 -8.75
CA CYS A 122 21.10 8.43 -8.79
C CYS A 122 21.03 9.93 -9.10
N HIS A 123 19.87 10.45 -9.46
CA HIS A 123 19.72 11.83 -9.95
C HIS A 123 18.50 12.55 -9.35
N ASP A 124 17.99 12.07 -8.22
CA ASP A 124 16.87 12.67 -7.47
C ASP A 124 15.65 13.00 -8.34
N LYS A 125 15.40 12.20 -9.39
CA LYS A 125 14.18 12.35 -10.19
C LYS A 125 13.00 11.74 -9.46
N ASP A 126 11.99 12.56 -9.18
CA ASP A 126 10.75 12.07 -8.57
C ASP A 126 9.94 11.20 -9.54
N LEU A 127 9.27 10.18 -8.99
CA LEU A 127 8.30 9.39 -9.72
C LEU A 127 6.94 10.09 -9.68
N ASN A 128 6.42 10.45 -10.86
CA ASN A 128 5.11 11.06 -10.96
C ASN A 128 4.02 10.01 -11.16
N PHE A 129 3.05 9.94 -10.23
CA PHE A 129 1.95 8.97 -10.30
C PHE A 129 1.18 9.02 -11.63
N ASN A 130 0.82 10.21 -12.11
CA ASN A 130 0.05 10.34 -13.34
C ASN A 130 0.85 9.92 -14.56
N GLU A 131 2.14 10.28 -14.61
CA GLU A 131 3.06 9.86 -15.68
C GLU A 131 3.17 8.33 -15.73
N MET A 132 3.37 7.67 -14.58
CA MET A 132 3.44 6.21 -14.52
C MET A 132 2.14 5.58 -15.03
N VAL A 133 1.00 6.05 -14.56
CA VAL A 133 -0.32 5.53 -14.98
C VAL A 133 -0.59 5.77 -16.46
N GLU A 134 -0.26 6.94 -17.00
CA GLU A 134 -0.42 7.27 -18.42
C GLU A 134 0.47 6.40 -19.31
N CYS A 135 1.71 6.20 -18.90
CA CYS A 135 2.64 5.30 -19.56
C CYS A 135 2.08 3.87 -19.63
N LEU A 136 1.68 3.30 -18.49
CA LEU A 136 1.16 1.94 -18.42
C LEU A 136 -0.18 1.77 -19.14
N ASN A 137 -0.92 2.86 -19.36
CA ASN A 137 -2.16 2.85 -20.13
C ASN A 137 -1.97 3.09 -21.64
N SER A 138 -0.76 3.46 -22.08
CA SER A 138 -0.50 3.77 -23.48
C SER A 138 -0.71 2.54 -24.38
N ALA A 139 -1.17 2.78 -25.61
CA ALA A 139 -1.37 1.70 -26.59
C ALA A 139 -0.07 0.96 -26.88
N SER A 140 1.06 1.66 -26.95
CA SER A 140 2.39 1.06 -27.16
C SER A 140 2.77 0.13 -26.01
N TYR A 141 2.53 0.54 -24.76
CA TYR A 141 2.83 -0.31 -23.61
C TYR A 141 1.93 -1.55 -23.56
N LYS A 142 0.64 -1.41 -23.87
CA LYS A 142 -0.28 -2.55 -23.98
C LYS A 142 0.15 -3.53 -25.07
N SER A 143 0.58 -3.04 -26.24
CA SER A 143 1.12 -3.90 -27.30
C SER A 143 2.40 -4.63 -26.86
N PHE A 144 3.27 -3.95 -26.10
CA PHE A 144 4.45 -4.59 -25.50
C PHE A 144 4.05 -5.71 -24.54
N VAL A 145 3.09 -5.46 -23.63
CA VAL A 145 2.61 -6.48 -22.69
C VAL A 145 1.97 -7.66 -23.43
N ALA A 146 1.14 -7.41 -24.45
CA ALA A 146 0.56 -8.47 -25.28
C ALA A 146 1.61 -9.31 -26.01
N SER A 147 2.77 -8.74 -26.35
CA SER A 147 3.87 -9.47 -26.97
C SER A 147 4.62 -10.40 -26.00
N GLU A 148 4.59 -10.10 -24.70
CA GLU A 148 5.23 -10.90 -23.65
C GLU A 148 4.26 -11.85 -22.94
N ASN A 149 2.97 -11.51 -22.93
CA ASN A 149 1.89 -12.27 -22.30
C ASN A 149 0.78 -12.49 -23.32
N THR A 150 0.82 -13.63 -24.01
CA THR A 150 -0.19 -13.97 -25.03
C THR A 150 -1.60 -14.18 -24.47
N ASN A 151 -1.72 -14.35 -23.15
CA ASN A 151 -3.02 -14.45 -22.47
C ASN A 151 -3.61 -13.09 -22.10
N PHE A 152 -2.87 -11.98 -22.34
CA PHE A 152 -3.40 -10.64 -22.12
C PHE A 152 -4.38 -10.26 -23.24
N SER A 153 -5.66 -10.41 -22.96
CA SER A 153 -6.77 -10.01 -23.84
C SER A 153 -7.48 -8.73 -23.41
N ASP A 154 -7.04 -8.13 -22.29
CA ASP A 154 -7.75 -7.02 -21.67
C ASP A 154 -7.41 -5.68 -22.32
N ASN A 155 -8.38 -4.76 -22.30
CA ASN A 155 -8.18 -3.39 -22.78
C ASN A 155 -7.30 -2.55 -21.83
N SER A 156 -7.02 -3.03 -20.62
CA SER A 156 -6.23 -2.34 -19.59
C SER A 156 -5.47 -3.33 -18.70
N LEU A 157 -4.30 -2.94 -18.21
CA LEU A 157 -3.55 -3.75 -17.23
C LEU A 157 -4.20 -3.75 -15.85
N PHE A 158 -4.96 -2.72 -15.50
CA PHE A 158 -5.66 -2.59 -14.22
C PHE A 158 -6.73 -1.49 -14.32
N ASP A 159 -7.59 -1.35 -13.32
CA ASP A 159 -8.55 -0.24 -13.27
C ASP A 159 -7.87 1.09 -12.92
N ILE A 160 -7.56 1.86 -13.96
CA ILE A 160 -6.89 3.15 -13.88
C ILE A 160 -7.78 4.22 -13.23
N ASN A 161 -9.08 4.18 -13.47
CA ASN A 161 -10.00 5.17 -12.91
C ASN A 161 -10.07 5.00 -11.40
N GLU A 162 -10.13 3.75 -10.96
CA GLU A 162 -10.09 3.41 -9.56
C GLU A 162 -8.73 3.76 -8.93
N ALA A 163 -7.61 3.45 -9.58
CA ALA A 163 -6.29 3.85 -9.09
C ALA A 163 -6.16 5.37 -8.90
N LYS A 164 -6.60 6.17 -9.89
CA LYS A 164 -6.61 7.64 -9.79
C LYS A 164 -7.53 8.14 -8.68
N LYS A 165 -8.70 7.51 -8.49
CA LYS A 165 -9.65 7.85 -7.43
C LYS A 165 -9.06 7.59 -6.05
N ILE A 166 -8.48 6.40 -5.83
CA ILE A 166 -7.83 6.04 -4.56
C ILE A 166 -6.65 6.98 -4.30
N TYR A 167 -5.79 7.19 -5.28
CA TYR A 167 -4.64 8.11 -5.15
C TYR A 167 -5.07 9.52 -4.73
N ARG A 168 -6.12 10.07 -5.36
CA ARG A 168 -6.67 11.39 -4.99
C ARG A 168 -7.19 11.40 -3.56
N ASN A 169 -7.91 10.35 -3.15
CA ASN A 169 -8.45 10.24 -1.80
C ASN A 169 -7.33 10.21 -0.75
N LEU A 170 -6.32 9.36 -0.96
CA LEU A 170 -5.17 9.24 -0.07
C LEU A 170 -4.32 10.53 -0.05
N SER A 171 -4.20 11.24 -1.18
CA SER A 171 -3.48 12.51 -1.26
C SER A 171 -4.20 13.64 -0.52
N ASN A 172 -5.53 13.64 -0.45
CA ASN A 172 -6.28 14.64 0.33
C ASN A 172 -5.96 14.57 1.84
N THR A 173 -5.56 13.40 2.33
CA THR A 173 -5.12 13.20 3.72
C THR A 173 -3.77 13.87 4.00
N ILE A 174 -2.89 13.96 3.00
CA ILE A 174 -1.59 14.63 3.11
C ILE A 174 -1.72 16.15 2.91
N HIS A 175 -2.54 16.57 1.93
CA HIS A 175 -2.70 17.99 1.60
C HIS A 175 -3.73 18.71 2.47
N GLY A 176 -4.35 18.01 3.42
CA GLY A 176 -5.16 18.60 4.49
C GLY A 176 -6.31 19.46 4.00
N LYS A 177 -7.42 18.83 3.60
CA LYS A 177 -8.68 19.59 3.54
C LYS A 177 -9.08 19.95 4.97
N ILE A 178 -9.57 21.17 5.21
CA ILE A 178 -10.04 21.57 6.55
C ILE A 178 -11.06 20.57 7.12
N SER A 179 -11.86 19.94 6.25
CA SER A 179 -12.80 18.87 6.60
C SER A 179 -12.17 17.57 7.11
N THR A 180 -10.84 17.41 7.05
CA THR A 180 -10.11 16.20 7.46
C THR A 180 -9.22 16.43 8.69
N PHE A 181 -9.35 17.58 9.37
CA PHE A 181 -8.55 17.87 10.56
C PHE A 181 -9.11 17.13 11.79
N GLU A 182 -8.35 16.15 12.27
CA GLU A 182 -8.68 15.41 13.50
C GLU A 182 -8.44 16.25 14.76
N SER A 183 -7.68 17.35 14.65
CA SER A 183 -7.27 18.21 15.77
C SER A 183 -8.41 19.00 16.44
N VAL A 184 -9.66 18.76 16.04
CA VAL A 184 -10.86 19.45 16.57
C VAL A 184 -11.83 18.47 17.24
N LEU A 185 -11.57 17.15 17.16
CA LEU A 185 -12.53 16.15 17.64
C LEU A 185 -12.33 15.81 19.13
N PRO A 186 -13.40 15.72 19.94
CA PRO A 186 -13.36 15.25 21.33
C PRO A 186 -12.91 13.79 21.47
N GLU A 187 -13.11 12.98 20.43
CA GLU A 187 -12.88 11.53 20.41
C GLU A 187 -11.64 11.12 19.59
N ARG A 188 -10.64 12.01 19.48
CA ARG A 188 -9.39 11.73 18.75
C ARG A 188 -8.76 10.41 19.17
N PHE A 189 -8.30 9.62 18.20
CA PHE A 189 -7.65 8.33 18.45
C PHE A 189 -8.53 7.34 19.21
N THR A 190 -9.85 7.44 19.12
CA THR A 190 -10.76 6.44 19.70
C THR A 190 -11.15 5.46 18.62
N TYR A 191 -11.18 4.17 18.96
CA TYR A 191 -11.66 3.12 18.06
C TYR A 191 -13.04 3.44 17.49
N ASN A 192 -13.13 3.36 16.17
CA ASN A 192 -14.34 3.49 15.39
C ASN A 192 -14.42 2.31 14.41
N LYS A 193 -15.44 1.46 14.58
CA LYS A 193 -15.61 0.25 13.76
C LYS A 193 -15.81 0.56 12.27
N PRO A 194 -16.69 1.51 11.87
CA PRO A 194 -16.79 1.96 10.48
C PRO A 194 -15.46 2.39 9.87
N ASP A 195 -14.65 3.19 10.57
CA ASP A 195 -13.37 3.68 10.06
C ASP A 195 -12.37 2.53 9.84
N TRP A 196 -12.33 1.57 10.78
CA TRP A 196 -11.55 0.33 10.65
C TRP A 196 -11.96 -0.49 9.42
N GLU A 197 -13.27 -0.70 9.24
CA GLU A 197 -13.82 -1.44 8.10
C GLU A 197 -13.53 -0.76 6.76
N GLU A 198 -13.67 0.57 6.71
CA GLU A 198 -13.38 1.36 5.52
C GLU A 198 -11.89 1.27 5.16
N HIS A 199 -11.00 1.33 6.16
CA HIS A 199 -9.56 1.20 5.91
C HIS A 199 -9.20 -0.18 5.37
N LEU A 200 -9.71 -1.27 5.96
CA LEU A 200 -9.48 -2.62 5.45
C LEU A 200 -9.97 -2.77 4.00
N GLU A 201 -11.16 -2.24 3.69
CA GLU A 201 -11.70 -2.24 2.32
C GLU A 201 -10.81 -1.46 1.35
N LEU A 202 -10.30 -0.30 1.78
CA LEU A 202 -9.39 0.51 0.97
C LEU A 202 -8.07 -0.24 0.69
N VAL A 203 -7.53 -0.96 1.68
CA VAL A 203 -6.34 -1.81 1.50
C VAL A 203 -6.62 -2.92 0.49
N ILE A 204 -7.75 -3.62 0.60
CA ILE A 204 -8.14 -4.68 -0.36
C ILE A 204 -8.21 -4.12 -1.78
N ARG A 205 -8.83 -2.95 -1.97
CA ARG A 205 -8.93 -2.31 -3.29
C ARG A 205 -7.57 -1.98 -3.87
N VAL A 206 -6.64 -1.43 -3.07
CA VAL A 206 -5.25 -1.19 -3.50
C VAL A 206 -4.56 -2.50 -3.87
N GLN A 207 -4.67 -3.54 -3.03
CA GLN A 207 -4.05 -4.83 -3.29
C GLN A 207 -4.56 -5.49 -4.57
N ASN A 208 -5.87 -5.42 -4.82
CA ASN A 208 -6.48 -5.97 -6.03
C ASN A 208 -5.96 -5.27 -7.29
N LEU A 209 -5.84 -3.93 -7.27
CA LEU A 209 -5.27 -3.18 -8.38
C LEU A 209 -3.83 -3.62 -8.68
N LEU A 210 -3.01 -3.73 -7.64
CA LEU A 210 -1.60 -4.10 -7.78
C LEU A 210 -1.43 -5.55 -8.23
N LEU A 211 -2.18 -6.49 -7.65
CA LEU A 211 -2.15 -7.90 -8.06
C LEU A 211 -2.63 -8.07 -9.49
N GLN A 212 -3.67 -7.36 -9.93
CA GLN A 212 -4.13 -7.38 -11.31
C GLN A 212 -3.05 -6.86 -12.27
N LEU A 213 -2.45 -5.70 -11.94
CA LEU A 213 -1.37 -5.11 -12.71
C LEU A 213 -0.19 -6.10 -12.86
N TRP A 214 0.23 -6.72 -11.76
CA TRP A 214 1.35 -7.66 -11.76
C TRP A 214 1.01 -8.99 -12.43
N LYS A 215 -0.23 -9.48 -12.31
CA LYS A 215 -0.70 -10.66 -13.05
C LYS A 215 -0.60 -10.46 -14.55
N HIS A 216 -1.04 -9.29 -15.04
CA HIS A 216 -0.97 -8.98 -16.47
C HIS A 216 0.45 -8.81 -16.97
N ARG A 217 1.35 -8.19 -16.19
CA ARG A 217 2.74 -7.99 -16.61
C ARG A 217 3.62 -9.23 -16.42
N PHE A 218 3.47 -9.93 -15.31
CA PHE A 218 4.32 -11.07 -14.89
C PHE A 218 3.49 -12.36 -14.80
N ASN A 219 2.79 -12.71 -15.87
CA ASN A 219 1.85 -13.85 -15.87
C ASN A 219 2.48 -15.15 -15.34
N ASP A 220 3.67 -15.51 -15.80
CA ASP A 220 4.31 -16.77 -15.40
C ASP A 220 4.73 -16.78 -13.93
N VAL A 221 5.17 -15.62 -13.43
CA VAL A 221 5.46 -15.41 -12.00
C VAL A 221 4.18 -15.52 -11.18
N PHE A 222 3.06 -15.00 -11.70
CA PHE A 222 1.76 -15.08 -11.02
C PHE A 222 1.22 -16.51 -10.99
N GLN A 223 1.44 -17.30 -12.05
CA GLN A 223 1.12 -18.73 -12.04
C GLN A 223 1.95 -19.50 -11.01
N GLU A 224 3.22 -19.13 -10.84
CA GLU A 224 4.06 -19.70 -9.78
C GLU A 224 3.61 -19.25 -8.37
N LEU A 225 3.16 -18.01 -8.23
CA LEU A 225 2.53 -17.54 -6.99
C LEU A 225 1.31 -18.38 -6.63
N GLU A 226 0.40 -18.63 -7.58
CA GLU A 226 -0.80 -19.45 -7.35
C GLU A 226 -0.44 -20.90 -6.93
N LYS A 227 0.70 -21.43 -7.38
CA LYS A 227 1.22 -22.73 -6.91
C LYS A 227 1.78 -22.66 -5.48
N ARG A 228 2.55 -21.63 -5.14
CA ARG A 228 3.14 -21.45 -3.80
C ARG A 228 2.11 -21.03 -2.75
N MET A 229 1.07 -20.33 -3.18
CA MET A 229 -0.02 -19.82 -2.35
C MET A 229 -1.39 -20.16 -2.96
N PRO A 230 -1.85 -21.41 -2.91
CA PRO A 230 -3.13 -21.80 -3.54
C PRO A 230 -4.36 -21.03 -3.01
N SER A 231 -4.27 -20.46 -1.80
CA SER A 231 -5.31 -19.62 -1.22
C SER A 231 -5.50 -18.29 -1.95
N ILE A 232 -4.48 -17.76 -2.64
CA ILE A 232 -4.58 -16.48 -3.37
C ILE A 232 -5.51 -16.57 -4.58
N ALA A 233 -5.66 -17.75 -5.19
CA ALA A 233 -6.52 -17.97 -6.35
C ALA A 233 -8.03 -17.99 -5.99
N ARG A 234 -8.36 -17.98 -4.69
CA ARG A 234 -9.73 -18.08 -4.17
C ARG A 234 -10.31 -16.73 -3.74
N ILE A 235 -9.58 -15.63 -3.94
CA ILE A 235 -9.87 -14.26 -3.43
C ILE A 235 -9.55 -13.19 -4.46
#